data_AF-A0A0Q5U8Y0-F1
#
_entry.id   AF-A0A0Q5U8Y0-F1
#
_cell.length_a   1.000
_cell.length_b   1.000
_cell.length_c   1.000
_cell.angle_alpha   90.00
_cell.angle_beta   90.00
_cell.angle_gamma   90.00
#
_symmetry.space_group_name_H-M   'P 1'
#
loop_
_entity.id
_entity.type
_entity.pdbx_description
1 polymer ?
#
loop_
_entity_poly.entity_id
_entity_poly.type
_entity_poly.pdbx_seq_one_letter_code
_entity_poly.pdbx_strand_id
1 'polypeptide(L)'
;MKNLIIVGFVLFGSLAMAQVQFKSGPSGFATFLKNNTIYPQFSKQNCIQGTVNVSFKLDKGGKVYSSKITRGIISDLDDEALRLVRMSSGKWQVPAGYDTTISVVVPVNFKLSGYDCEGKSKAEIKASIIAYEAEEGLTNAVINFYKNKDQAKPGQEAQILAIKTQLGIDDEYLDGVIKTGLKKVKQGDRQGACEDFNLVKNLGSDKADDYLAKYCK
;
A
#
# COMPACT_ATOMS: atom_id res chain seq x y z
N MET A 1 20.96 11.74 -71.86
CA MET A 1 22.02 11.10 -71.05
C MET A 1 21.87 11.56 -69.61
N LYS A 2 21.56 10.61 -68.71
CA LYS A 2 21.64 10.61 -67.23
C LYS A 2 21.11 11.85 -66.47
N ASN A 3 19.86 11.77 -66.02
CA ASN A 3 19.38 12.56 -64.88
C ASN A 3 19.87 11.88 -63.58
N LEU A 4 20.66 12.61 -62.80
CA LEU A 4 21.23 12.17 -61.53
C LEU A 4 20.14 12.29 -60.44
N ILE A 5 19.67 11.16 -59.92
CA ILE A 5 18.77 11.15 -58.75
C ILE A 5 19.65 11.13 -57.49
N ILE A 6 19.73 12.27 -56.80
CA ILE A 6 20.34 12.36 -55.47
C ILE A 6 19.31 11.82 -54.46
N VAL A 7 19.54 10.61 -53.98
CA VAL A 7 18.77 10.02 -52.87
C VAL A 7 19.29 10.65 -51.57
N GLY A 8 18.59 11.66 -51.07
CA GLY A 8 18.83 12.23 -49.75
C GLY A 8 18.40 11.25 -48.66
N PHE A 9 19.36 10.58 -48.04
CA PHE A 9 19.13 9.73 -46.86
C PHE A 9 18.88 10.65 -45.66
N VAL A 10 17.61 10.97 -45.38
CA VAL A 10 17.22 11.69 -44.16
C VAL A 10 17.36 10.73 -42.99
N LEU A 11 18.51 10.80 -42.31
CA LEU A 11 18.71 10.21 -40.98
C LEU A 11 17.77 10.92 -40.00
N PHE A 12 16.55 10.39 -39.86
CA PHE A 12 15.70 10.66 -38.69
C PHE A 12 16.37 10.04 -37.47
N GLY A 13 17.31 10.76 -36.87
CA GLY A 13 17.81 10.47 -35.54
C GLY A 13 16.68 10.70 -34.54
N SER A 14 15.97 9.64 -34.17
CA SER A 14 15.03 9.70 -33.07
C SER A 14 15.81 9.97 -31.78
N LEU A 15 15.66 11.17 -31.24
CA LEU A 15 16.06 11.48 -29.86
C LEU A 15 15.17 10.63 -28.95
N ALA A 16 15.62 9.41 -28.63
CA ALA A 16 15.02 8.61 -27.59
C ALA A 16 15.22 9.35 -26.27
N MET A 17 14.19 10.07 -25.83
CA MET A 17 14.13 10.68 -24.50
C MET A 17 14.33 9.55 -23.48
N ALA A 18 15.46 9.56 -22.79
CA ALA A 18 15.77 8.56 -21.78
C ALA A 18 14.62 8.52 -20.76
N GLN A 19 14.11 7.32 -20.48
CA GLN A 19 12.99 7.08 -19.56
C GLN A 19 13.51 6.71 -18.17
N VAL A 20 12.68 6.91 -17.16
CA VAL A 20 12.94 6.36 -15.82
C VAL A 20 12.97 4.84 -15.92
N GLN A 21 14.02 4.23 -15.36
CA GLN A 21 14.17 2.78 -15.34
C GLN A 21 14.68 2.31 -13.99
N PHE A 22 14.51 1.03 -13.68
CA PHE A 22 15.13 0.45 -12.50
C PHE A 22 16.65 0.30 -12.71
N LYS A 23 17.48 0.53 -11.68
CA LYS A 23 18.94 0.51 -11.81
C LYS A 23 19.50 -0.84 -12.27
N SER A 24 18.82 -1.94 -11.94
CA SER A 24 19.21 -3.28 -12.39
C SER A 24 18.60 -3.69 -13.74
N GLY A 25 18.13 -2.71 -14.53
CA GLY A 25 17.60 -2.92 -15.88
C GLY A 25 16.07 -3.10 -15.96
N PRO A 26 15.53 -3.33 -17.18
CA PRO A 26 14.09 -3.32 -17.46
C PRO A 26 13.26 -4.33 -16.65
N SER A 27 13.81 -5.50 -16.33
CA SER A 27 13.16 -6.53 -15.51
C SER A 27 13.44 -6.39 -14.01
N GLY A 28 14.30 -5.45 -13.63
CA GLY A 28 14.82 -5.31 -12.27
C GLY A 28 13.74 -5.08 -11.21
N PHE A 29 12.72 -4.27 -11.55
CA PHE A 29 11.62 -4.02 -10.64
C PHE A 29 10.79 -5.29 -10.39
N ALA A 30 10.51 -6.10 -11.42
CA ALA A 30 9.77 -7.35 -11.25
C ALA A 30 10.53 -8.35 -10.37
N THR A 31 11.85 -8.47 -10.55
CA THR A 31 12.71 -9.29 -9.66
C THR A 31 12.73 -8.74 -8.23
N PHE A 32 12.80 -7.42 -8.08
CA PHE A 32 12.71 -6.79 -6.76
C PHE A 32 11.38 -7.11 -6.08
N LEU A 33 10.25 -6.99 -6.76
CA LEU A 33 8.95 -7.37 -6.21
C LEU A 33 8.94 -8.83 -5.76
N LYS A 34 9.32 -9.77 -6.65
CA LYS A 34 9.35 -11.21 -6.32
C LYS A 34 10.14 -11.52 -5.05
N ASN A 35 11.27 -10.85 -4.83
CA ASN A 35 12.14 -11.12 -3.70
C ASN A 35 11.69 -10.44 -2.40
N ASN A 36 10.82 -9.43 -2.46
CA ASN A 36 10.45 -8.60 -1.31
C ASN A 36 8.96 -8.64 -0.97
N THR A 37 8.11 -9.23 -1.82
CA THR A 37 6.67 -9.36 -1.57
C THR A 37 6.41 -10.23 -0.36
N ILE A 38 5.64 -9.67 0.57
CA ILE A 38 5.02 -10.39 1.69
C ILE A 38 3.54 -10.47 1.35
N TYR A 39 3.06 -11.67 1.03
CA TYR A 39 1.65 -11.86 0.69
C TYR A 39 0.78 -11.72 1.95
N PRO A 40 -0.16 -10.76 2.00
CA PRO A 40 -1.07 -10.62 3.14
C PRO A 40 -1.87 -11.90 3.39
N GLN A 41 -2.06 -12.25 4.66
CA GLN A 41 -2.63 -13.54 5.03
C GLN A 41 -4.08 -13.71 4.54
N PHE A 42 -4.91 -12.66 4.64
CA PHE A 42 -6.29 -12.68 4.16
C PHE A 42 -6.35 -12.92 2.66
N SER A 43 -5.66 -12.09 1.88
CA SER A 43 -5.58 -12.26 0.42
C SER A 43 -4.97 -13.60 -0.01
N LYS A 44 -4.00 -14.12 0.75
CA LYS A 44 -3.39 -15.44 0.52
C LYS A 44 -4.39 -16.58 0.73
N GLN A 45 -5.11 -16.58 1.85
CA GLN A 45 -6.11 -17.62 2.19
C GLN A 45 -7.32 -17.59 1.27
N ASN A 46 -7.65 -16.42 0.74
CA ASN A 46 -8.79 -16.22 -0.15
C ASN A 46 -8.43 -16.22 -1.63
N CYS A 47 -7.19 -16.55 -1.98
CA CYS A 47 -6.73 -16.61 -3.37
C CYS A 47 -6.95 -15.32 -4.16
N ILE A 48 -6.94 -14.17 -3.47
CA ILE A 48 -7.10 -12.86 -4.11
C ILE A 48 -5.77 -12.51 -4.75
N GLN A 49 -5.75 -12.37 -6.08
CA GLN A 49 -4.58 -12.09 -6.91
C GLN A 49 -4.88 -10.97 -7.89
N GLY A 50 -3.84 -10.33 -8.44
CA GLY A 50 -4.02 -9.35 -9.50
C GLY A 50 -2.88 -8.35 -9.59
N THR A 51 -3.19 -7.18 -10.17
CA THR A 51 -2.23 -6.09 -10.34
C THR A 51 -2.74 -4.83 -9.65
N VAL A 52 -1.94 -4.31 -8.74
CA VAL A 52 -2.13 -2.99 -8.12
C VAL A 52 -1.28 -1.99 -8.88
N ASN A 53 -1.87 -0.87 -9.31
CA ASN A 53 -1.12 0.22 -9.93
C ASN A 53 -0.82 1.29 -8.88
N VAL A 54 0.47 1.61 -8.77
CA VAL A 54 0.96 2.61 -7.82
C VAL A 54 1.57 3.76 -8.59
N SER A 55 1.11 4.98 -8.30
CA SER A 55 1.69 6.22 -8.79
C SER A 55 2.61 6.83 -7.73
N PHE A 56 3.78 7.31 -8.12
CA PHE A 56 4.72 8.00 -7.22
C PHE A 56 5.59 8.97 -8.01
N LYS A 57 6.30 9.84 -7.30
CA LYS A 57 7.30 10.74 -7.88
C LYS A 57 8.70 10.33 -7.44
N LEU A 58 9.68 10.76 -8.22
CA LEU A 58 11.10 10.47 -7.98
C LEU A 58 11.89 11.76 -7.91
N ASP A 59 12.78 11.87 -6.93
CA ASP A 59 13.79 12.92 -6.94
C ASP A 59 14.93 12.57 -7.92
N LYS A 60 15.88 13.48 -8.11
CA LYS A 60 17.03 13.25 -9.01
C LYS A 60 17.91 12.05 -8.59
N GLY A 61 17.86 11.66 -7.31
CA GLY A 61 18.57 10.49 -6.77
C GLY A 61 17.80 9.17 -6.92
N GLY A 62 16.58 9.21 -7.48
CA GLY A 62 15.70 8.06 -7.59
C GLY A 62 15.00 7.69 -6.29
N LYS A 63 14.92 8.61 -5.32
CA LYS A 63 14.14 8.40 -4.10
C LYS A 63 12.66 8.62 -4.36
N VAL A 64 11.86 7.68 -3.86
CA VAL A 64 10.39 7.68 -4.01
C VAL A 64 9.75 8.64 -3.01
N TYR A 65 8.81 9.46 -3.48
CA TYR A 65 7.94 10.28 -2.64
C TYR A 65 6.54 10.40 -3.25
N SER A 66 5.56 10.85 -2.44
CA SER A 66 4.16 11.03 -2.87
C SER A 66 3.53 9.79 -3.54
N SER A 67 3.77 8.60 -2.99
CA SER A 67 3.21 7.35 -3.49
C SER A 67 1.71 7.23 -3.16
N LYS A 68 0.89 6.85 -4.14
CA LYS A 68 -0.55 6.59 -4.01
C LYS A 68 -1.02 5.45 -4.91
N ILE A 69 -2.08 4.77 -4.51
CA ILE A 69 -2.76 3.79 -5.37
C ILE A 69 -3.57 4.52 -6.44
N THR A 70 -3.45 4.09 -7.69
CA THR A 70 -4.31 4.55 -8.80
C THR A 70 -5.30 3.50 -9.26
N ARG A 71 -5.00 2.22 -9.00
CA ARG A 71 -5.94 1.11 -9.17
C ARG A 71 -5.58 0.02 -8.17
N GLY A 72 -6.47 -0.22 -7.23
CA GLY A 72 -6.33 -1.23 -6.19
C GLY A 72 -7.00 -2.56 -6.53
N ILE A 73 -6.86 -3.51 -5.62
CA ILE A 73 -7.64 -4.76 -5.58
C ILE A 73 -8.42 -4.85 -4.28
N ILE A 74 -7.72 -4.66 -3.17
CA ILE A 74 -8.18 -4.80 -1.78
C ILE A 74 -7.10 -4.15 -0.90
N SER A 75 -7.48 -3.52 0.22
CA SER A 75 -6.56 -2.65 0.96
C SER A 75 -5.30 -3.37 1.46
N ASP A 76 -5.36 -4.65 1.82
CA ASP A 76 -4.18 -5.40 2.28
C ASP A 76 -3.10 -5.57 1.19
N LEU A 77 -3.48 -5.85 -0.06
CA LEU A 77 -2.58 -5.91 -1.21
C LEU A 77 -2.14 -4.52 -1.67
N ASP A 78 -3.02 -3.54 -1.56
CA ASP A 78 -2.73 -2.15 -1.90
C ASP A 78 -1.65 -1.57 -0.96
N ASP A 79 -1.75 -1.83 0.34
CA ASP A 79 -0.77 -1.43 1.34
C ASP A 79 0.59 -2.10 1.11
N GLU A 80 0.57 -3.39 0.78
CA GLU A 80 1.80 -4.11 0.43
C GLU A 80 2.42 -3.55 -0.86
N ALA A 81 1.62 -3.18 -1.86
CA ALA A 81 2.11 -2.54 -3.07
C ALA A 81 2.75 -1.18 -2.79
N LEU A 82 2.13 -0.37 -1.93
CA LEU A 82 2.71 0.90 -1.47
C LEU A 82 4.02 0.67 -0.72
N ARG A 83 4.10 -0.33 0.17
CA ARG A 83 5.31 -0.69 0.91
C ARG A 83 6.45 -1.07 -0.04
N LEU A 84 6.17 -1.92 -1.02
CA LEU A 84 7.15 -2.35 -2.02
C LEU A 84 7.67 -1.17 -2.85
N VAL A 85 6.79 -0.27 -3.28
CA VAL A 85 7.18 0.94 -4.02
C VAL A 85 8.02 1.87 -3.15
N ARG A 86 7.65 2.10 -1.89
CA ARG A 86 8.46 2.90 -0.94
C ARG A 86 9.83 2.26 -0.68
N MET A 87 9.88 0.94 -0.51
CA MET A 87 11.11 0.17 -0.32
C MET A 87 12.04 0.19 -1.55
N SER A 88 11.48 0.44 -2.74
CA SER A 88 12.26 0.61 -3.97
C SER A 88 12.98 1.97 -4.08
N SER A 89 12.79 2.86 -3.10
CA SER A 89 13.43 4.18 -3.05
C SER A 89 14.95 4.10 -3.21
N GLY A 90 15.50 4.95 -4.07
CA GLY A 90 16.92 5.00 -4.43
C GLY A 90 17.36 3.91 -5.41
N LYS A 91 16.47 3.01 -5.85
CA LYS A 91 16.77 1.97 -6.86
C LYS A 91 16.36 2.35 -8.28
N TRP A 92 15.81 3.54 -8.47
CA TRP A 92 15.43 4.07 -9.77
C TRP A 92 16.56 4.90 -10.37
N GLN A 93 16.79 4.73 -11.67
CA GLN A 93 17.64 5.58 -12.48
C GLN A 93 16.75 6.66 -13.10
N VAL A 94 16.99 7.91 -12.70
CA VAL A 94 16.32 9.09 -13.25
C VAL A 94 17.28 9.73 -14.26
N PRO A 95 16.88 9.91 -15.52
CA PRO A 95 17.74 10.50 -16.54
C PRO A 95 17.91 12.01 -16.33
N ALA A 96 19.01 12.55 -16.84
CA ALA A 96 19.24 14.00 -16.82
C ALA A 96 18.13 14.72 -17.59
N GLY A 97 17.60 15.81 -17.01
CA GLY A 97 16.50 16.57 -17.60
C GLY A 97 15.10 16.00 -17.36
N TYR A 98 14.95 14.88 -16.65
CA TYR A 98 13.62 14.39 -16.24
C TYR A 98 12.93 15.38 -15.29
N ASP A 99 11.69 15.73 -15.60
CA ASP A 99 10.84 16.55 -14.73
C ASP A 99 10.35 15.70 -13.54
N THR A 100 10.96 15.93 -12.38
CA THR A 100 10.66 15.21 -11.13
C THR A 100 9.24 15.50 -10.61
N THR A 101 8.52 16.48 -11.16
CA THR A 101 7.12 16.72 -10.79
C THR A 101 6.15 15.75 -11.44
N ILE A 102 6.58 15.04 -12.50
CA ILE A 102 5.80 14.02 -13.20
C ILE A 102 5.76 12.74 -12.37
N SER A 103 4.58 12.14 -12.29
CA SER A 103 4.41 10.85 -11.64
C SER A 103 4.79 9.69 -12.56
N VAL A 104 5.52 8.73 -12.01
CA VAL A 104 5.69 7.39 -12.57
C VAL A 104 4.54 6.51 -12.09
N VAL A 105 4.06 5.60 -12.94
CA VAL A 105 3.07 4.58 -12.56
C VAL A 105 3.64 3.21 -12.85
N VAL A 106 3.66 2.33 -11.85
CA VAL A 106 4.17 0.96 -11.98
C VAL A 106 3.12 -0.07 -11.58
N PRO A 107 3.06 -1.21 -12.28
CA PRO A 107 2.24 -2.35 -11.87
C PRO A 107 2.98 -3.19 -10.83
N VAL A 108 2.32 -3.46 -9.70
CA VAL A 108 2.74 -4.44 -8.70
C VAL A 108 1.87 -5.69 -8.87
N ASN A 109 2.50 -6.79 -9.29
CA ASN A 109 1.78 -8.03 -9.62
C ASN A 109 1.82 -9.01 -8.45
N PHE A 110 0.65 -9.33 -7.91
CA PHE A 110 0.47 -10.37 -6.91
C PHE A 110 0.03 -11.67 -7.57
N LYS A 111 0.88 -12.68 -7.46
CA LYS A 111 0.62 -14.02 -7.99
C LYS A 111 0.92 -15.07 -6.92
N LEU A 112 -0.08 -15.88 -6.62
CA LEU A 112 0.02 -17.11 -5.86
C LEU A 112 0.41 -18.24 -6.84
N SER A 113 1.45 -18.97 -6.51
CA SER A 113 1.88 -20.19 -7.21
C SER A 113 2.07 -21.29 -6.18
N GLY A 114 1.53 -22.49 -6.43
CA GLY A 114 1.62 -23.61 -5.47
C GLY A 114 0.69 -23.46 -4.26
N TYR A 115 -0.37 -22.66 -4.40
CA TYR A 115 -1.47 -22.59 -3.44
C TYR A 115 -2.68 -23.28 -4.08
N ASP A 116 -3.45 -24.02 -3.29
CA ASP A 116 -4.66 -24.73 -3.74
C ASP A 116 -5.81 -23.75 -4.03
N CYS A 117 -5.56 -22.85 -4.97
CA CYS A 117 -6.48 -21.82 -5.44
C CYS A 117 -7.30 -22.31 -6.64
N GLU A 118 -6.99 -23.49 -7.17
CA GLU A 118 -7.68 -24.09 -8.32
C GLU A 118 -9.15 -24.40 -8.01
N GLY A 119 -9.49 -24.62 -6.73
CA GLY A 119 -10.86 -24.87 -6.27
C GLY A 119 -11.71 -23.63 -6.01
N LYS A 120 -11.13 -22.42 -5.90
CA LYS A 120 -11.91 -21.20 -5.58
C LYS A 120 -12.44 -20.53 -6.84
N SER A 121 -13.76 -20.39 -6.94
CA SER A 121 -14.40 -19.67 -8.04
C SER A 121 -14.16 -18.16 -7.94
N LYS A 122 -14.23 -17.45 -9.07
CA LYS A 122 -14.18 -15.98 -9.10
C LYS A 122 -15.28 -15.33 -8.25
N ALA A 123 -16.44 -15.99 -8.12
CA ALA A 123 -17.55 -15.51 -7.32
C ALA A 123 -17.23 -15.57 -5.82
N GLU A 124 -16.60 -16.65 -5.35
CA GLU A 124 -16.16 -16.79 -3.95
C GLU A 124 -15.05 -15.81 -3.59
N ILE A 125 -14.08 -15.62 -4.51
CA ILE A 125 -13.02 -14.62 -4.33
C ILE A 125 -13.65 -13.22 -4.21
N LYS A 126 -14.59 -12.88 -5.12
CA LYS A 126 -15.30 -11.60 -5.08
C LYS A 126 -16.10 -11.44 -3.79
N ALA A 127 -16.79 -12.47 -3.33
CA ALA A 127 -17.53 -12.44 -2.07
C ALA A 127 -16.60 -12.20 -0.87
N SER A 128 -15.39 -12.79 -0.90
CA SER A 128 -14.38 -12.58 0.15
C SER A 128 -13.89 -11.12 0.18
N ILE A 129 -13.67 -10.51 -1.00
CA ILE A 129 -13.30 -9.08 -1.10
C ILE A 129 -14.42 -8.20 -0.55
N ILE A 130 -15.68 -8.46 -0.93
CA ILE A 130 -16.84 -7.68 -0.45
C ILE A 130 -16.97 -7.78 1.08
N ALA A 131 -16.79 -8.98 1.65
CA ALA A 131 -16.85 -9.17 3.09
C ALA A 131 -15.75 -8.38 3.81
N TYR A 132 -14.53 -8.44 3.29
CA TYR A 132 -13.41 -7.66 3.83
C TYR A 132 -13.65 -6.15 3.75
N GLU A 133 -14.12 -5.64 2.61
CA GLU A 133 -14.42 -4.21 2.44
C GLU A 133 -15.55 -3.75 3.37
N ALA A 134 -16.52 -4.62 3.65
CA ALA A 134 -17.58 -4.35 4.61
C ALA A 134 -17.03 -4.25 6.05
N GLU A 135 -16.17 -5.18 6.47
CA GLU A 135 -15.50 -5.14 7.77
C GLU A 135 -14.59 -3.91 7.92
N GLU A 136 -13.85 -3.54 6.88
CA GLU A 136 -13.04 -2.33 6.84
C GLU A 136 -13.92 -1.07 6.94
N GLY A 137 -15.04 -1.03 6.22
CA GLY A 137 -16.01 0.06 6.29
C GLY A 137 -16.60 0.24 7.70
N LEU A 138 -16.93 -0.86 8.36
CA LEU A 138 -17.39 -0.86 9.76
C LEU A 138 -16.29 -0.40 10.73
N THR A 139 -15.06 -0.89 10.54
CA THR A 139 -13.90 -0.47 11.34
C THR A 139 -13.65 1.03 11.18
N ASN A 140 -13.73 1.55 9.96
CA ASN A 140 -13.60 2.98 9.68
C ASN A 140 -14.73 3.80 10.30
N ALA A 141 -15.95 3.26 10.38
CA ALA A 141 -17.05 3.91 11.11
C ALA A 141 -16.74 4.02 12.61
N VAL A 142 -16.20 2.96 13.23
CA VAL A 142 -15.73 2.98 14.63
C VAL A 142 -14.63 4.04 14.81
N ILE A 143 -13.62 4.01 13.94
CA ILE A 143 -12.48 4.95 13.98
C ILE A 143 -12.96 6.40 13.88
N ASN A 144 -13.81 6.69 12.89
CA ASN A 144 -14.31 8.05 12.67
C ASN A 144 -15.19 8.53 13.82
N PHE A 145 -15.96 7.64 14.43
CA PHE A 145 -16.75 7.97 15.62
C PHE A 145 -15.86 8.41 16.77
N TYR A 146 -14.87 7.60 17.17
CA TYR A 146 -14.05 7.93 18.35
C TYR A 146 -13.11 9.10 18.11
N LYS A 147 -12.65 9.31 16.88
CA LYS A 147 -11.92 10.54 16.49
C LYS A 147 -12.74 11.82 16.70
N ASN A 148 -14.07 11.73 16.61
CA ASN A 148 -14.98 12.87 16.70
C ASN A 148 -16.00 12.68 17.83
N LYS A 149 -15.63 11.93 18.88
CA LYS A 149 -16.55 11.53 19.95
C LYS A 149 -17.22 12.72 20.63
N ASP A 150 -16.52 13.84 20.75
CA ASP A 150 -17.03 15.07 21.38
C ASP A 150 -18.23 15.68 20.63
N GLN A 151 -18.45 15.32 19.36
CA GLN A 151 -19.57 15.76 18.53
C GLN A 151 -20.72 14.75 18.50
N ALA A 152 -20.58 13.61 19.18
CA ALA A 152 -21.57 12.54 19.14
C ALA A 152 -22.84 12.90 19.92
N LYS A 153 -24.00 12.59 19.34
CA LYS A 153 -25.30 12.67 20.01
C LYS A 153 -25.43 11.56 21.06
N PRO A 154 -26.20 11.79 22.14
CA PRO A 154 -26.52 10.74 23.11
C PRO A 154 -27.03 9.46 22.43
N GLY A 155 -26.49 8.31 22.83
CA GLY A 155 -26.90 7.00 22.34
C GLY A 155 -26.23 6.53 21.03
N GLN A 156 -25.50 7.39 20.30
CA GLN A 156 -24.76 6.94 19.10
C GLN A 156 -23.65 5.94 19.43
N GLU A 157 -23.00 6.10 20.60
CA GLU A 157 -21.93 5.19 21.04
C GLU A 157 -22.41 3.74 21.18
N ALA A 158 -23.65 3.51 21.59
CA ALA A 158 -24.19 2.15 21.75
C ALA A 158 -24.17 1.37 20.42
N GLN A 159 -24.45 2.04 19.30
CA GLN A 159 -24.38 1.43 17.97
C GLN A 159 -22.93 1.09 17.59
N ILE A 160 -21.99 1.95 17.93
CA ILE A 160 -20.56 1.76 17.66
C ILE A 160 -19.98 0.63 18.50
N LEU A 161 -20.42 0.50 19.75
CA LEU A 161 -20.06 -0.64 20.60
C LEU A 161 -20.57 -1.97 20.01
N ALA A 162 -21.79 -2.01 19.47
CA ALA A 162 -22.29 -3.20 18.79
C ALA A 162 -21.44 -3.56 17.55
N ILE A 163 -20.99 -2.56 16.76
CA ILE A 163 -20.08 -2.78 15.64
C ILE A 163 -18.73 -3.32 16.12
N LYS A 164 -18.16 -2.75 17.20
CA LYS A 164 -16.92 -3.27 17.79
C LYS A 164 -17.04 -4.74 18.18
N THR A 165 -18.14 -5.11 18.84
CA THR A 165 -18.41 -6.51 19.20
C THR A 165 -18.51 -7.40 17.96
N GLN A 166 -19.23 -6.96 16.90
CA GLN A 166 -19.34 -7.72 15.65
C GLN A 166 -17.98 -7.95 14.98
N LEU A 167 -17.10 -6.94 15.02
CA LEU A 167 -15.76 -7.01 14.44
C LEU A 167 -14.74 -7.75 15.33
N GLY A 168 -15.14 -8.20 16.52
CA GLY A 168 -14.21 -8.80 17.49
C GLY A 168 -13.15 -7.81 18.00
N ILE A 169 -13.46 -6.52 18.01
CA ILE A 169 -12.58 -5.48 18.57
C ILE A 169 -12.80 -5.44 20.08
N ASP A 170 -12.17 -6.40 20.74
CA ASP A 170 -12.16 -6.56 22.18
C ASP A 170 -10.79 -6.18 22.79
N ASP A 171 -10.68 -6.35 24.10
CA ASP A 171 -9.46 -6.04 24.83
C ASP A 171 -8.25 -6.87 24.38
N GLU A 172 -8.46 -8.12 23.97
CA GLU A 172 -7.38 -9.00 23.50
C GLU A 172 -6.83 -8.52 22.16
N TYR A 173 -7.71 -8.16 21.23
CA TYR A 173 -7.33 -7.54 19.96
C TYR A 173 -6.51 -6.26 20.21
N LEU A 174 -7.00 -5.37 21.06
CA LEU A 174 -6.33 -4.10 21.36
C LEU A 174 -4.96 -4.29 22.03
N ASP A 175 -4.85 -5.25 22.96
CA ASP A 175 -3.57 -5.62 23.58
C ASP A 175 -2.59 -6.20 22.55
N GLY A 176 -3.09 -6.95 21.56
CA GLY A 176 -2.32 -7.42 20.41
C GLY A 176 -1.75 -6.28 19.55
N VAL A 177 -2.55 -5.25 19.28
CA VAL A 177 -2.11 -4.05 18.55
C VAL A 177 -1.05 -3.29 19.36
N ILE A 178 -1.25 -3.10 20.66
CA ILE A 178 -0.26 -2.47 21.56
C ILE A 178 1.06 -3.24 21.55
N LYS A 179 1.01 -4.57 21.67
CA LYS A 179 2.19 -5.44 21.64
C LYS A 179 2.96 -5.29 20.33
N THR A 180 2.25 -5.15 19.21
CA THR A 180 2.86 -4.88 17.90
C THR A 180 3.56 -3.53 17.88
N GLY A 181 2.90 -2.47 18.38
CA GLY A 181 3.50 -1.14 18.51
C GLY A 181 4.76 -1.15 19.38
N LEU A 182 4.73 -1.82 20.53
CA LEU A 182 5.90 -1.99 21.41
C LEU A 182 7.05 -2.75 20.75
N LYS A 183 6.75 -3.72 19.88
CA LYS A 183 7.77 -4.41 19.08
C LYS A 183 8.43 -3.45 18.08
N LYS A 184 7.64 -2.60 17.40
CA LYS A 184 8.15 -1.58 16.48
C LYS A 184 9.03 -0.54 17.19
N VAL A 185 8.66 -0.11 18.42
CA VAL A 185 9.53 0.73 19.27
C VAL A 185 10.90 0.09 19.48
N LYS A 186 10.95 -1.18 19.88
CA LYS A 186 12.21 -1.91 20.08
C LYS A 186 13.06 -2.02 18.82
N GLN A 187 12.43 -1.97 17.64
CA GLN A 187 13.07 -2.03 16.34
C GLN A 187 13.47 -0.65 15.80
N GLY A 188 13.21 0.44 16.53
CA GLY A 188 13.48 1.81 16.10
C GLY A 188 12.43 2.40 15.13
N ASP A 189 11.37 1.66 14.82
CA ASP A 189 10.24 2.14 14.01
C ASP A 189 9.26 2.92 14.90
N ARG A 190 9.65 4.15 15.24
CA ARG A 190 8.86 5.04 16.09
C ARG A 190 7.54 5.44 15.42
N GLN A 191 7.56 5.71 14.13
CA GLN A 191 6.36 6.12 13.40
C GLN A 191 5.32 5.00 13.36
N GLY A 192 5.72 3.79 12.94
CA GLY A 192 4.81 2.66 12.86
C GLY A 192 4.28 2.24 14.23
N ALA A 193 5.07 2.41 15.30
CA ALA A 193 4.57 2.21 16.66
C ALA A 193 3.46 3.21 17.03
N CYS A 194 3.65 4.49 16.68
CA CYS A 194 2.66 5.53 16.92
C CYS A 194 1.39 5.33 16.12
N GLU A 195 1.47 4.79 14.91
CA GLU A 195 0.30 4.40 14.12
C GLU A 195 -0.51 3.32 14.86
N ASP A 196 0.13 2.28 15.41
CA ASP A 196 -0.54 1.23 16.18
C ASP A 196 -1.18 1.77 17.46
N PHE A 197 -0.46 2.61 18.23
CA PHE A 197 -1.02 3.21 19.45
C PHE A 197 -2.19 4.16 19.16
N ASN A 198 -2.09 4.95 18.09
CA ASN A 198 -3.20 5.80 17.67
C ASN A 198 -4.39 4.98 17.17
N LEU A 199 -4.17 3.82 16.54
CA LEU A 199 -5.26 2.91 16.16
C LEU A 199 -6.07 2.50 17.40
N VAL A 200 -5.42 2.05 18.47
CA VAL A 200 -6.11 1.67 19.72
C VAL A 200 -6.92 2.82 20.31
N LYS A 201 -6.34 4.03 20.35
CA LYS A 201 -7.06 5.24 20.77
C LYS A 201 -8.28 5.51 19.90
N ASN A 202 -8.10 5.43 18.58
CA ASN A 202 -9.16 5.66 17.60
C ASN A 202 -10.20 4.52 17.58
N LEU A 203 -9.94 3.37 18.19
CA LEU A 203 -10.93 2.33 18.44
C LEU A 203 -11.67 2.52 19.77
N GLY A 204 -11.45 3.66 20.44
CA GLY A 204 -12.16 4.06 21.65
C GLY A 204 -11.61 3.45 22.92
N SER A 205 -10.31 3.12 22.96
CA SER A 205 -9.64 2.60 24.15
C SER A 205 -8.52 3.53 24.59
N ASP A 206 -8.44 3.76 25.89
CA ASP A 206 -7.39 4.54 26.56
C ASP A 206 -6.13 3.72 26.86
N LYS A 207 -6.14 2.40 26.64
CA LYS A 207 -5.00 1.49 26.90
C LYS A 207 -3.68 1.91 26.25
N ALA A 208 -3.74 2.72 25.20
CA ALA A 208 -2.57 3.22 24.49
C ALA A 208 -2.10 4.62 24.88
N ASP A 209 -2.81 5.33 25.77
CA ASP A 209 -2.54 6.75 26.06
C ASP A 209 -1.15 6.98 26.68
N ASP A 210 -0.70 6.12 27.59
CA ASP A 210 0.65 6.19 28.18
C ASP A 210 1.74 5.96 27.13
N TYR A 211 1.51 5.02 26.20
CA TYR A 211 2.46 4.74 25.11
C TYR A 211 2.53 5.89 24.11
N LEU A 212 1.39 6.51 23.77
CA LEU A 212 1.36 7.72 22.96
C LEU A 212 2.12 8.87 23.65
N ALA A 213 1.88 9.09 24.94
CA ALA A 213 2.52 10.14 25.70
C ALA A 213 4.05 9.95 25.82
N LYS A 214 4.50 8.69 25.85
CA LYS A 214 5.92 8.33 25.98
C LYS A 214 6.65 8.30 24.65
N TYR A 215 6.03 7.78 23.59
CA TYR A 215 6.71 7.48 22.33
C TYR A 215 6.28 8.36 21.16
N CYS A 216 5.21 9.15 21.24
CA CYS A 216 4.63 9.82 20.07
C CYS A 216 4.58 11.36 20.15
N LYS A 217 5.32 11.93 21.10
CA LYS A 217 5.54 13.37 21.24
C LYS A 217 6.71 13.89 20.40
#